data_AF-A0A969Y9V8-F1
#
_entry.id   AF-A0A969Y9V8-F1
#
_cell.length_a   1.000
_cell.length_b   1.000
_cell.length_c   1.000
_cell.angle_alpha   90.00
_cell.angle_beta   90.00
_cell.angle_gamma   90.00
#
_symmetry.space_group_name_H-M   'P 1'
#
loop_
_entity.id
_entity.type
_entity.pdbx_description
1 polymer ?
#
loop_
_entity_poly.entity_id
_entity_poly.type
_entity_poly.pdbx_seq_one_letter_code
_entity_poly.pdbx_strand_id
1 'polypeptide(L)'
;MSRPCLIPTRRRNRHGRWMCSEALHSSTERHQWTPRNFLEGVAWSRLRSAVLAVVLGLIVNTHDCGAEDKPEPVHSVPTGVESAKTRYRIYPLRNGTCQIAGHHSFHGGSENETYEYALYLWLILGGDKPILVDAGLTDVAEMNRGAAHVLRQPIVQAPDETSRAQLRRFGLSPGDIGHVLVTHLHFDHVDDLRLYTNARVYIGRKEWEGAIRAAPSWGHGPVLHEFSNNPQCRNRLVLLDDQQVLPGIESLWLGGHTPGSMAYVVNTDHGRVVLTGDTVSLLANYERNTPPGVFTSLQECQDALKRLRALGHFVLPSHDPGTLGRWPPLPEGTPRYQIRAIKVGECQVRDYIAFQDSQSRDTSLFYLYVWVIEGGKSLMVVDTGPKYPAEFSRGTAAYIPGGVKQAPEERTPEALRRHGIDPDRVSHVIVTHLHPDHYDYFDAFPRARLVVNRTEYESTREQLAPDVKQVLARRPDALRLVEDEEIVPGVRTVPLGCHTSGSQGVLVQTWIGPVMLTGDVVYKYANIEGDRPINSPNPNACRDAMAKIRALVDVAVPAHDPLTMERWPGGVIGGKPGK
;
A
#
# COMPACT_ATOMS: atom_id res chain seq x y z
N MET A 1 54.36 8.74 -20.14
CA MET A 1 54.75 8.05 -18.88
C MET A 1 53.57 7.21 -18.40
N SER A 2 53.84 6.10 -17.72
CA SER A 2 52.97 4.90 -17.77
C SER A 2 52.34 4.56 -16.40
N ARG A 3 51.07 4.11 -16.45
CA ARG A 3 50.39 3.01 -15.70
C ARG A 3 51.14 2.26 -14.56
N PRO A 4 50.44 1.51 -13.65
CA PRO A 4 48.98 1.36 -13.42
C PRO A 4 48.53 1.26 -11.92
N CYS A 5 47.23 0.99 -11.72
CA CYS A 5 46.63 0.44 -10.50
C CYS A 5 47.04 -1.03 -10.23
N LEU A 6 47.22 -1.43 -8.96
CA LEU A 6 47.34 -2.86 -8.57
C LEU A 6 46.65 -3.21 -7.22
N ILE A 7 45.85 -4.27 -7.34
CA ILE A 7 45.05 -5.00 -6.36
C ILE A 7 45.87 -5.55 -5.16
N PRO A 8 45.34 -5.59 -3.92
CA PRO A 8 45.96 -6.34 -2.81
C PRO A 8 45.94 -7.85 -3.08
N THR A 9 47.11 -8.47 -3.19
CA THR A 9 47.22 -9.91 -3.48
C THR A 9 46.92 -10.78 -2.27
N ARG A 10 45.92 -11.66 -2.41
CA ARG A 10 45.52 -12.64 -1.40
C ARG A 10 46.50 -13.84 -1.39
N ARG A 11 47.42 -13.91 -0.41
CA ARG A 11 48.27 -15.12 -0.19
C ARG A 11 47.69 -16.02 0.91
N ARG A 12 47.45 -17.29 0.57
CA ARG A 12 47.20 -18.39 1.53
C ARG A 12 48.53 -18.97 2.03
N ASN A 13 48.57 -19.42 3.30
CA ASN A 13 49.62 -20.34 3.74
C ASN A 13 49.30 -21.79 3.30
N ARG A 14 50.24 -22.73 3.49
CA ARG A 14 50.11 -24.14 3.04
C ARG A 14 48.98 -24.95 3.70
N HIS A 15 48.20 -24.37 4.62
CA HIS A 15 47.05 -25.01 5.28
C HIS A 15 45.74 -24.19 5.17
N GLY A 16 45.68 -23.21 4.26
CA GLY A 16 44.42 -22.65 3.75
C GLY A 16 43.65 -21.68 4.66
N ARG A 17 44.20 -21.26 5.81
CA ARG A 17 43.57 -20.25 6.69
C ARG A 17 44.22 -18.87 6.57
N TRP A 18 43.43 -17.84 6.85
CA TRP A 18 43.86 -16.44 7.01
C TRP A 18 44.37 -16.23 8.44
N MET A 19 45.50 -15.51 8.60
CA MET A 19 46.01 -15.08 9.91
C MET A 19 46.49 -13.63 9.82
N CYS A 20 46.27 -12.88 10.89
CA CYS A 20 46.85 -11.55 11.14
C CYS A 20 47.67 -11.67 12.44
N SER A 21 48.79 -10.94 12.55
CA SER A 21 49.70 -11.02 13.71
C SER A 21 49.41 -9.95 14.77
N GLU A 22 49.41 -10.36 16.03
CA GLU A 22 49.37 -9.54 17.26
C GLU A 22 50.72 -8.80 17.45
N ALA A 23 51.00 -7.91 18.43
CA ALA A 23 50.63 -7.77 19.85
C ALA A 23 51.12 -6.37 20.35
N LEU A 24 50.96 -5.81 21.57
CA LEU A 24 50.13 -5.89 22.79
C LEU A 24 50.56 -4.68 23.67
N HIS A 25 49.90 -4.17 24.72
CA HIS A 25 48.65 -4.50 25.42
C HIS A 25 47.67 -3.28 25.26
N SER A 26 46.71 -2.89 26.10
CA SER A 26 46.14 -3.34 27.39
C SER A 26 44.71 -2.75 27.50
N SER A 27 43.76 -3.28 28.28
CA SER A 27 43.78 -4.43 29.20
C SER A 27 42.39 -5.14 29.28
N THR A 28 42.25 -5.98 30.30
CA THR A 28 41.14 -6.86 30.72
C THR A 28 40.03 -6.12 31.51
N GLU A 29 38.78 -6.57 31.61
CA GLU A 29 38.21 -7.93 31.49
C GLU A 29 36.91 -7.99 30.64
N ARG A 30 36.57 -9.18 30.14
CA ARG A 30 35.26 -9.51 29.55
C ARG A 30 34.63 -10.67 30.32
N HIS A 31 33.33 -10.61 30.61
CA HIS A 31 32.57 -11.76 31.10
C HIS A 31 31.64 -12.30 30.00
N GLN A 32 31.80 -13.59 29.69
CA GLN A 32 30.93 -14.33 28.77
C GLN A 32 29.70 -14.82 29.54
N TRP A 33 28.51 -14.54 29.01
CA TRP A 33 27.26 -15.04 29.56
C TRP A 33 26.94 -16.44 29.02
N THR A 34 26.65 -17.39 29.93
CA THR A 34 26.04 -18.69 29.59
C THR A 34 24.95 -19.03 30.62
N PRO A 35 23.89 -19.76 30.23
CA PRO A 35 22.71 -19.95 31.07
C PRO A 35 22.93 -21.03 32.14
N ARG A 36 23.63 -20.68 33.23
CA ARG A 36 23.73 -21.54 34.43
C ARG A 36 23.83 -20.84 35.79
N ASN A 37 23.91 -19.51 35.83
CA ASN A 37 24.08 -18.74 37.07
C ASN A 37 22.79 -18.02 37.50
N PHE A 38 21.71 -18.77 37.77
CA PHE A 38 20.50 -18.21 38.41
C PHE A 38 19.91 -19.14 39.49
N LEU A 39 20.76 -19.92 40.15
CA LEU A 39 20.42 -20.70 41.34
C LEU A 39 21.65 -20.78 42.25
N GLU A 40 21.78 -19.86 43.22
CA GLU A 40 22.30 -20.11 44.60
C GLU A 40 22.49 -18.80 45.40
N GLY A 41 21.91 -18.74 46.61
CA GLY A 41 22.08 -17.67 47.62
C GLY A 41 21.38 -16.34 47.33
N VAL A 42 20.79 -15.59 48.28
CA VAL A 42 20.69 -15.69 49.76
C VAL A 42 19.42 -14.90 50.16
N ALA A 43 18.49 -15.34 51.02
CA ALA A 43 18.22 -16.65 51.62
C ALA A 43 16.74 -16.74 52.08
N TRP A 44 16.20 -17.95 52.25
CA TRP A 44 14.84 -18.18 52.77
C TRP A 44 14.77 -18.12 54.30
N SER A 45 14.16 -17.07 54.86
CA SER A 45 13.49 -17.16 56.18
C SER A 45 12.45 -16.04 56.37
N ARG A 46 11.40 -16.32 57.15
CA ARG A 46 10.32 -15.39 57.57
C ARG A 46 9.27 -15.01 56.51
N LEU A 47 8.45 -15.99 56.11
CA LEU A 47 7.03 -15.77 55.79
C LEU A 47 6.21 -17.06 55.99
N ARG A 48 6.00 -17.40 57.27
CA ARG A 48 4.96 -18.34 57.73
C ARG A 48 4.19 -17.66 58.85
N SER A 49 3.08 -17.02 58.51
CA SER A 49 1.93 -16.66 59.36
C SER A 49 0.95 -15.81 58.55
N ALA A 50 -0.33 -15.87 58.90
CA ALA A 50 -1.43 -15.05 58.35
C ALA A 50 -1.86 -15.29 56.87
N VAL A 51 -2.24 -16.55 56.56
CA VAL A 51 -3.41 -16.79 55.70
C VAL A 51 -4.52 -17.36 56.59
N LEU A 52 -5.23 -16.48 57.29
CA LEU A 52 -6.58 -16.67 57.87
C LEU A 52 -7.02 -15.37 58.56
N ALA A 53 -8.34 -15.09 58.56
CA ALA A 53 -8.97 -13.79 58.81
C ALA A 53 -8.59 -12.72 57.76
N VAL A 54 -9.54 -11.98 57.16
CA VAL A 54 -10.89 -11.64 57.62
C VAL A 54 -11.96 -12.03 56.60
N VAL A 55 -12.81 -12.98 56.97
CA VAL A 55 -14.23 -13.03 56.57
C VAL A 55 -15.02 -12.77 57.85
N LEU A 56 -16.14 -12.05 57.73
CA LEU A 56 -17.01 -11.53 58.79
C LEU A 56 -16.52 -10.29 59.57
N GLY A 57 -17.28 -9.21 59.38
CA GLY A 57 -17.76 -8.38 60.49
C GLY A 57 -16.96 -7.11 60.80
N LEU A 58 -17.46 -5.97 60.31
CA LEU A 58 -17.55 -4.73 61.08
C LEU A 58 -18.58 -3.79 60.44
N ILE A 59 -19.80 -3.80 61.01
CA ILE A 59 -20.77 -2.71 60.86
C ILE A 59 -20.49 -1.74 62.01
N VAL A 60 -20.27 -0.45 61.75
CA VAL A 60 -20.80 0.72 62.49
C VAL A 60 -20.41 2.00 61.73
N ASN A 61 -21.42 2.84 61.46
CA ASN A 61 -21.43 4.28 61.18
C ASN A 61 -20.17 4.99 60.65
N THR A 62 -20.31 5.58 59.45
CA THR A 62 -19.77 6.91 59.16
C THR A 62 -20.91 7.93 59.11
N HIS A 63 -20.69 9.10 59.73
CA HIS A 63 -21.51 10.29 59.46
C HIS A 63 -21.02 10.98 58.18
N ASP A 64 -21.92 11.76 57.61
CA ASP A 64 -21.79 12.56 56.40
C ASP A 64 -20.59 13.53 56.42
N CYS A 65 -19.80 13.56 55.33
CA CYS A 65 -19.02 14.70 54.83
C CYS A 65 -18.19 14.34 53.59
N GLY A 66 -18.28 15.18 52.53
CA GLY A 66 -17.28 15.26 51.45
C GLY A 66 -17.70 14.63 50.13
N ALA A 67 -17.81 15.46 49.09
CA ALA A 67 -18.09 15.01 47.72
C ALA A 67 -16.79 14.58 47.00
N GLU A 68 -16.83 13.41 46.37
CA GLU A 68 -15.87 12.99 45.34
C GLU A 68 -16.65 12.55 44.09
N ASP A 69 -16.11 12.87 42.91
CA ASP A 69 -16.76 12.63 41.62
C ASP A 69 -16.99 11.14 41.36
N LYS A 70 -18.24 10.76 41.06
CA LYS A 70 -18.55 9.43 40.55
C LYS A 70 -18.05 9.31 39.12
N PRO A 71 -17.35 8.22 38.73
CA PRO A 71 -17.09 7.95 37.32
C PRO A 71 -18.42 7.78 36.58
N GLU A 72 -18.55 8.39 35.40
CA GLU A 72 -19.76 8.28 34.58
C GLU A 72 -20.08 6.83 34.21
N PRO A 73 -21.37 6.47 34.09
CA PRO A 73 -21.76 5.13 33.69
C PRO A 73 -21.30 4.84 32.26
N VAL A 74 -20.74 3.64 32.06
CA VAL A 74 -20.34 3.11 30.75
C VAL A 74 -21.47 3.28 29.75
N HIS A 75 -21.27 4.08 28.69
CA HIS A 75 -22.25 4.25 27.63
C HIS A 75 -22.67 2.88 27.08
N SER A 76 -23.98 2.60 27.16
CA SER A 76 -24.59 1.39 26.61
C SER A 76 -24.36 1.33 25.11
N VAL A 77 -23.93 0.17 24.61
CA VAL A 77 -23.80 -0.10 23.17
C VAL A 77 -25.15 0.18 22.49
N PRO A 78 -25.19 0.95 21.38
CA PRO A 78 -26.43 1.21 20.66
C PRO A 78 -27.13 -0.09 20.25
N THR A 79 -28.47 -0.10 20.34
CA THR A 79 -29.27 -1.28 20.01
C THR A 79 -29.10 -1.65 18.53
N GLY A 80 -29.12 -2.96 18.23
CA GLY A 80 -28.59 -3.56 16.99
C GLY A 80 -29.24 -3.19 15.64
N VAL A 81 -30.01 -2.10 15.57
CA VAL A 81 -30.57 -1.55 14.32
C VAL A 81 -29.68 -0.44 13.75
N GLU A 82 -29.06 0.40 14.60
CA GLU A 82 -28.08 1.41 14.14
C GLU A 82 -26.75 0.76 13.78
N SER A 83 -26.35 -0.27 14.53
CA SER A 83 -25.03 -0.89 14.38
C SER A 83 -24.79 -1.61 13.05
N ALA A 84 -25.86 -1.87 12.27
CA ALA A 84 -25.79 -2.42 10.92
C ALA A 84 -25.61 -1.35 9.81
N LYS A 85 -25.82 -0.06 10.11
CA LYS A 85 -25.79 1.03 9.12
C LYS A 85 -24.45 1.73 8.98
N THR A 86 -23.61 1.78 10.02
CA THR A 86 -22.30 2.42 9.91
C THR A 86 -21.44 1.75 8.84
N ARG A 87 -20.75 2.57 8.05
CA ARG A 87 -19.89 2.17 6.94
C ARG A 87 -18.56 2.91 7.07
N TYR A 88 -17.47 2.19 6.87
CA TYR A 88 -16.12 2.72 7.04
C TYR A 88 -15.31 2.64 5.76
N ARG A 89 -14.33 3.54 5.67
CA ARG A 89 -13.21 3.48 4.73
C ARG A 89 -12.00 2.93 5.48
N ILE A 90 -11.28 2.00 4.86
CA ILE A 90 -10.11 1.32 5.43
C ILE A 90 -8.89 1.75 4.61
N TYR A 91 -7.84 2.19 5.30
CA TYR A 91 -6.61 2.69 4.70
C TYR A 91 -5.40 1.87 5.20
N PRO A 92 -4.71 1.11 4.32
CA PRO A 92 -3.44 0.49 4.66
C PRO A 92 -2.37 1.55 4.95
N LEU A 93 -1.79 1.52 6.15
CA LEU A 93 -0.61 2.31 6.48
C LEU A 93 0.60 1.38 6.44
N ARG A 94 1.38 1.41 5.34
CA ARG A 94 2.60 0.60 5.24
C ARG A 94 3.64 1.12 6.23
N ASN A 95 4.15 0.23 7.07
CA ASN A 95 5.00 0.55 8.20
C ASN A 95 6.39 -0.13 8.11
N GLY A 96 6.76 -0.52 6.90
CA GLY A 96 8.04 -1.09 6.51
C GLY A 96 7.87 -2.26 5.55
N THR A 97 8.98 -2.78 5.04
CA THR A 97 9.04 -4.03 4.27
C THR A 97 10.19 -4.90 4.74
N CYS A 98 10.09 -6.21 4.55
CA CYS A 98 11.16 -7.17 4.82
C CYS A 98 11.06 -8.38 3.89
N GLN A 99 11.95 -9.36 4.08
CA GLN A 99 11.82 -10.66 3.42
C GLN A 99 11.88 -11.78 4.46
N ILE A 100 11.02 -12.78 4.32
CA ILE A 100 10.85 -13.92 5.24
C ILE A 100 11.14 -15.23 4.49
N ALA A 101 11.74 -16.21 5.19
CA ALA A 101 11.98 -17.54 4.60
C ALA A 101 10.67 -18.32 4.36
N GLY A 102 10.59 -19.11 3.29
CA GLY A 102 9.35 -19.77 2.88
C GLY A 102 8.72 -20.68 3.92
N HIS A 103 9.53 -21.40 4.70
CA HIS A 103 9.06 -22.25 5.81
C HIS A 103 8.44 -21.49 6.99
N HIS A 104 8.67 -20.17 7.12
CA HIS A 104 7.98 -19.30 8.07
C HIS A 104 6.72 -18.67 7.46
N SER A 105 6.72 -18.43 6.14
CA SER A 105 5.56 -17.88 5.41
C SER A 105 4.46 -18.90 5.13
N PHE A 106 4.80 -20.18 4.99
CA PHE A 106 3.86 -21.26 4.67
C PHE A 106 4.18 -22.51 5.47
N HIS A 107 3.17 -23.14 6.03
CA HIS A 107 3.30 -24.49 6.58
C HIS A 107 3.72 -25.46 5.46
N GLY A 108 4.86 -26.14 5.66
CA GLY A 108 5.48 -27.00 4.63
C GLY A 108 6.23 -26.25 3.52
N GLY A 109 6.40 -24.92 3.64
CA GLY A 109 7.21 -24.12 2.71
C GLY A 109 8.69 -24.47 2.79
N SER A 110 9.42 -24.20 1.70
CA SER A 110 10.87 -24.46 1.62
C SER A 110 11.68 -23.40 2.37
N GLU A 111 12.76 -23.81 3.03
CA GLU A 111 13.73 -22.86 3.59
C GLU A 111 14.43 -22.02 2.50
N ASN A 112 14.60 -22.58 1.30
CA ASN A 112 15.25 -21.91 0.17
C ASN A 112 14.33 -20.90 -0.55
N GLU A 113 13.03 -20.90 -0.26
CA GLU A 113 12.12 -19.88 -0.76
C GLU A 113 12.22 -18.61 0.10
N THR A 114 11.87 -17.47 -0.49
CA THR A 114 11.86 -16.17 0.17
C THR A 114 10.67 -15.38 -0.32
N TYR A 115 9.93 -14.78 0.60
CA TYR A 115 8.71 -14.01 0.33
C TYR A 115 8.89 -12.58 0.84
N GLU A 116 8.44 -11.61 0.06
CA GLU A 116 8.39 -10.20 0.45
C GLU A 116 7.19 -9.98 1.37
N TYR A 117 7.42 -9.27 2.46
CA TYR A 117 6.42 -8.86 3.46
C TYR A 117 6.38 -7.33 3.49
N ALA A 118 5.17 -6.76 3.56
CA ALA A 118 4.96 -5.35 3.81
C ALA A 118 4.10 -5.22 5.07
N LEU A 119 4.66 -4.67 6.14
CA LEU A 119 3.99 -4.64 7.44
C LEU A 119 2.92 -3.54 7.43
N TYR A 120 1.66 -3.87 7.73
CA TYR A 120 0.56 -2.90 7.76
C TYR A 120 -0.09 -2.78 9.14
N LEU A 121 -0.39 -1.53 9.51
CA LEU A 121 -1.50 -1.20 10.40
C LEU A 121 -2.63 -0.56 9.58
N TRP A 122 -3.88 -0.68 10.04
CA TRP A 122 -5.06 -0.24 9.29
C TRP A 122 -5.70 0.98 9.94
N LEU A 123 -5.78 2.10 9.22
CA LEU A 123 -6.57 3.25 9.64
C LEU A 123 -8.00 3.10 9.12
N ILE A 124 -8.97 3.13 10.03
CA ILE A 124 -10.40 3.03 9.72
C ILE A 124 -11.08 4.37 10.06
N LEU A 125 -11.74 4.97 9.07
CA LEU A 125 -12.43 6.26 9.17
C LEU A 125 -13.91 6.12 8.77
N GLY A 126 -14.80 6.82 9.48
CA GLY A 126 -16.25 6.83 9.19
C GLY A 126 -17.17 6.83 10.42
N GLY A 127 -16.64 6.57 11.61
CA GLY A 127 -17.34 6.73 12.90
C GLY A 127 -16.85 7.95 13.68
N ASP A 128 -17.35 8.10 14.91
CA ASP A 128 -17.14 9.28 15.78
C ASP A 128 -15.66 9.60 16.06
N LYS A 129 -14.79 8.59 16.05
CA LYS A 129 -13.34 8.73 16.21
C LYS A 129 -12.58 7.83 15.22
N PRO A 130 -11.38 8.24 14.77
CA PRO A 130 -10.45 7.37 14.06
C PRO A 130 -10.12 6.12 14.86
N ILE A 131 -10.04 4.99 14.15
CA ILE A 131 -9.73 3.67 14.70
C ILE A 131 -8.47 3.16 13.99
N LEU A 132 -7.55 2.56 14.75
CA LEU A 132 -6.47 1.74 14.20
C LEU A 132 -6.74 0.26 14.43
N VAL A 133 -6.32 -0.59 13.49
CA VAL A 133 -6.09 -2.01 13.74
C VAL A 133 -4.59 -2.26 13.69
N ASP A 134 -4.06 -2.79 14.79
CA ASP A 134 -2.65 -2.83 15.15
C ASP A 134 -1.98 -1.44 15.25
N ALA A 135 -0.79 -1.40 15.85
CA ALA A 135 -0.12 -0.17 16.30
C ALA A 135 1.11 0.22 15.46
N GLY A 136 1.75 -0.75 14.78
CA GLY A 136 3.01 -0.59 14.06
C GLY A 136 4.26 -0.67 14.96
N LEU A 137 5.40 -0.30 14.38
CA LEU A 137 6.74 -0.36 14.97
C LEU A 137 7.54 0.94 14.80
N THR A 138 8.35 1.25 15.82
CA THR A 138 9.29 2.38 15.87
C THR A 138 10.75 1.92 15.95
N ASP A 139 11.11 0.92 16.77
CA ASP A 139 12.52 0.50 16.86
C ASP A 139 12.85 -0.63 15.87
N VAL A 140 12.98 -0.25 14.60
CA VAL A 140 13.40 -1.11 13.49
C VAL A 140 14.72 -1.83 13.77
N ALA A 141 15.65 -1.19 14.50
CA ALA A 141 16.97 -1.74 14.78
C ALA A 141 16.91 -2.82 15.86
N GLU A 142 16.09 -2.64 16.88
CA GLU A 142 15.73 -3.69 17.84
C GLU A 142 14.97 -4.82 17.14
N MET A 143 13.98 -4.48 16.31
CA MET A 143 13.16 -5.46 15.62
C MET A 143 13.99 -6.45 14.81
N ASN A 144 14.93 -5.93 14.03
CA ASN A 144 15.87 -6.71 13.25
C ASN A 144 16.78 -7.63 14.09
N ARG A 145 17.05 -7.32 15.36
CA ARG A 145 17.87 -8.19 16.23
C ARG A 145 17.10 -9.42 16.69
N GLY A 146 15.87 -9.27 17.20
CA GLY A 146 15.10 -10.40 17.70
C GLY A 146 14.39 -11.21 16.60
N ALA A 147 13.93 -10.55 15.53
CA ALA A 147 13.34 -11.22 14.36
C ALA A 147 14.40 -11.84 13.41
N ALA A 148 15.70 -11.72 13.70
CA ALA A 148 16.80 -12.25 12.86
C ALA A 148 16.69 -13.75 12.52
N HIS A 149 15.91 -14.52 13.29
CA HIS A 149 15.69 -15.96 13.07
C HIS A 149 14.60 -16.28 12.03
N VAL A 150 13.74 -15.30 11.68
CA VAL A 150 12.73 -15.43 10.60
C VAL A 150 13.09 -14.65 9.34
N LEU A 151 13.85 -13.57 9.49
CA LEU A 151 14.21 -12.63 8.43
C LEU A 151 15.28 -13.18 7.48
N ARG A 152 15.02 -13.05 6.16
CA ARG A 152 15.99 -13.21 5.06
C ARG A 152 16.63 -11.89 4.67
N GLN A 153 15.87 -10.81 4.72
CA GLN A 153 16.35 -9.42 4.65
C GLN A 153 15.76 -8.66 5.83
N PRO A 154 16.51 -7.70 6.42
CA PRO A 154 16.02 -6.90 7.53
C PRO A 154 14.76 -6.13 7.16
N ILE A 155 13.95 -5.82 8.17
CA ILE A 155 12.91 -4.80 8.11
C ILE A 155 13.59 -3.48 7.78
N VAL A 156 13.13 -2.85 6.69
CA VAL A 156 13.45 -1.49 6.30
C VAL A 156 12.16 -0.68 6.42
N GLN A 157 12.23 0.47 7.09
CA GLN A 157 11.13 1.41 7.21
C GLN A 157 11.66 2.79 6.79
N ALA A 158 11.04 3.39 5.78
CA ALA A 158 11.35 4.76 5.37
C ALA A 158 10.74 5.78 6.37
N PRO A 159 11.30 7.01 6.48
CA PRO A 159 10.81 7.99 7.45
C PRO A 159 9.32 8.34 7.32
N ASP A 160 8.78 8.26 6.10
CA ASP A 160 7.38 8.48 5.74
C ASP A 160 6.47 7.26 6.03
N GLU A 161 7.05 6.09 6.31
CA GLU A 161 6.34 4.86 6.68
C GLU A 161 6.12 4.71 8.19
N THR A 162 6.76 5.55 9.01
CA THR A 162 6.45 5.59 10.45
C THR A 162 4.95 5.82 10.67
N SER A 163 4.35 5.17 11.68
CA SER A 163 2.92 5.32 12.02
C SER A 163 2.49 6.79 12.10
N ARG A 164 3.33 7.61 12.75
CA ARG A 164 3.19 9.07 12.87
C ARG A 164 3.22 9.78 11.52
N ALA A 165 4.06 9.39 10.57
CA ALA A 165 4.11 10.01 9.25
C ALA A 165 2.91 9.60 8.39
N GLN A 166 2.53 8.33 8.42
CA GLN A 166 1.34 7.84 7.73
C GLN A 166 0.07 8.54 8.22
N LEU A 167 -0.13 8.68 9.53
CA LEU A 167 -1.27 9.42 10.10
C LEU A 167 -1.33 10.90 9.69
N ARG A 168 -0.17 11.58 9.60
CA ARG A 168 -0.11 12.99 9.16
C ARG A 168 -0.65 13.20 7.74
N ARG A 169 -0.60 12.18 6.86
CA ARG A 169 -1.17 12.23 5.50
C ARG A 169 -2.70 12.40 5.52
N PHE A 170 -3.35 12.02 6.62
CA PHE A 170 -4.79 12.17 6.86
C PHE A 170 -5.11 13.39 7.76
N GLY A 171 -4.13 14.23 8.07
CA GLY A 171 -4.27 15.33 9.02
C GLY A 171 -4.37 14.89 10.49
N LEU A 172 -4.02 13.64 10.81
CA LEU A 172 -4.15 13.05 12.14
C LEU A 172 -2.81 12.98 12.88
N SER A 173 -2.88 13.07 14.21
CA SER A 173 -1.82 12.70 15.15
C SER A 173 -2.20 11.42 15.91
N PRO A 174 -1.24 10.75 16.59
CA PRO A 174 -1.55 9.62 17.47
C PRO A 174 -2.53 9.95 18.61
N GLY A 175 -2.66 11.23 18.99
CA GLY A 175 -3.60 11.68 20.01
C GLY A 175 -5.07 11.73 19.55
N ASP A 176 -5.30 11.73 18.23
CA ASP A 176 -6.64 11.77 17.63
C ASP A 176 -7.27 10.37 17.49
N ILE A 177 -6.46 9.31 17.66
CA ILE A 177 -6.93 7.92 17.60
C ILE A 177 -7.77 7.61 18.85
N GLY A 178 -9.04 7.25 18.64
CA GLY A 178 -9.97 6.90 19.72
C GLY A 178 -9.93 5.43 20.13
N HIS A 179 -9.55 4.54 19.20
CA HIS A 179 -9.57 3.10 19.39
C HIS A 179 -8.37 2.44 18.69
N VAL A 180 -7.70 1.50 19.35
CA VAL A 180 -6.73 0.59 18.74
C VAL A 180 -7.21 -0.84 18.95
N LEU A 181 -7.46 -1.57 17.86
CA LEU A 181 -7.90 -2.96 17.88
C LEU A 181 -6.69 -3.85 17.57
N VAL A 182 -6.21 -4.60 18.54
CA VAL A 182 -5.00 -5.42 18.40
C VAL A 182 -5.39 -6.81 17.90
N THR A 183 -4.77 -7.27 16.81
CA THR A 183 -4.98 -8.63 16.28
C THR A 183 -4.31 -9.67 17.17
N HIS A 184 -3.07 -9.43 17.59
CA HIS A 184 -2.32 -10.29 18.52
C HIS A 184 -1.11 -9.55 19.12
N LEU A 185 -0.43 -10.18 20.09
CA LEU A 185 0.68 -9.58 20.83
C LEU A 185 2.06 -9.97 20.26
N HIS A 186 2.25 -9.89 18.94
CA HIS A 186 3.59 -9.83 18.35
C HIS A 186 4.06 -8.38 18.15
N PHE A 187 5.37 -8.21 18.22
CA PHE A 187 6.06 -6.91 18.37
C PHE A 187 5.68 -5.87 17.31
N ASP A 188 5.55 -6.32 16.07
CA ASP A 188 5.26 -5.53 14.87
C ASP A 188 3.81 -5.03 14.81
N HIS A 189 2.95 -5.61 15.65
CA HIS A 189 1.56 -5.20 15.82
C HIS A 189 1.37 -4.26 17.03
N VAL A 190 2.36 -4.12 17.94
CA VAL A 190 2.15 -3.45 19.24
C VAL A 190 3.27 -2.51 19.75
N ASP A 191 4.46 -2.44 19.15
CA ASP A 191 5.58 -1.60 19.63
C ASP A 191 5.20 -0.09 19.73
N ASP A 192 4.43 0.41 18.77
CA ASP A 192 3.94 1.80 18.79
C ASP A 192 2.68 2.03 19.65
N LEU A 193 2.19 1.03 20.38
CA LEU A 193 0.93 1.15 21.15
C LEU A 193 0.98 2.24 22.25
N ARG A 194 2.19 2.55 22.73
CA ARG A 194 2.51 3.67 23.64
C ARG A 194 2.25 5.06 23.05
N LEU A 195 2.17 5.21 21.72
CA LEU A 195 1.94 6.50 21.07
C LEU A 195 0.47 6.96 21.17
N TYR A 196 -0.47 6.02 21.28
CA TYR A 196 -1.92 6.25 21.21
C TYR A 196 -2.52 6.41 22.61
N THR A 197 -2.06 7.40 23.38
CA THR A 197 -2.39 7.57 24.80
C THR A 197 -3.89 7.78 25.08
N ASN A 198 -4.61 8.38 24.12
CA ASN A 198 -6.04 8.67 24.23
C ASN A 198 -6.94 7.51 23.80
N ALA A 199 -6.37 6.47 23.17
CA ALA A 199 -7.13 5.39 22.58
C ALA A 199 -7.53 4.32 23.61
N ARG A 200 -8.78 3.84 23.51
CA ARG A 200 -9.18 2.55 24.09
C ARG A 200 -8.49 1.43 23.31
N VAL A 201 -7.83 0.52 24.01
CA VAL A 201 -7.06 -0.57 23.42
C VAL A 201 -7.79 -1.87 23.62
N TYR A 202 -8.10 -2.56 22.53
CA TYR A 202 -8.88 -3.79 22.53
C TYR A 202 -7.97 -4.97 22.20
N ILE A 203 -7.94 -5.97 23.07
CA ILE A 203 -7.07 -7.14 22.96
C ILE A 203 -7.90 -8.40 23.20
N GLY A 204 -7.66 -9.46 22.43
CA GLY A 204 -8.27 -10.78 22.67
C GLY A 204 -7.97 -11.27 24.09
N ARG A 205 -9.00 -11.68 24.84
CA ARG A 205 -8.86 -12.18 26.22
C ARG A 205 -7.88 -13.36 26.30
N LYS A 206 -8.05 -14.33 25.39
CA LYS A 206 -7.17 -15.51 25.27
C LYS A 206 -5.72 -15.13 24.98
N GLU A 207 -5.49 -14.05 24.24
CA GLU A 207 -4.15 -13.51 23.93
C GLU A 207 -3.51 -12.87 25.16
N TRP A 208 -4.21 -11.92 25.78
CA TRP A 208 -3.75 -11.20 26.97
C TRP A 208 -3.42 -12.15 28.13
N GLU A 209 -4.33 -13.06 28.46
CA GLU A 209 -4.09 -14.04 29.51
C GLU A 209 -3.01 -15.06 29.15
N GLY A 210 -2.92 -15.45 27.87
CA GLY A 210 -1.87 -16.34 27.38
C GLY A 210 -0.48 -15.73 27.56
N ALA A 211 -0.31 -14.47 27.13
CA ALA A 211 0.93 -13.74 27.20
C ALA A 211 1.35 -13.42 28.66
N ILE A 212 0.41 -13.13 29.56
CA ILE A 212 0.71 -13.03 31.01
C ILE A 212 1.19 -14.37 31.59
N ARG A 213 0.52 -15.48 31.25
CA ARG A 213 0.88 -16.82 31.78
C ARG A 213 2.22 -17.33 31.25
N ALA A 214 2.60 -16.99 30.02
CA ALA A 214 3.86 -17.40 29.39
C ALA A 214 5.11 -16.70 29.98
N ALA A 215 4.90 -15.71 30.86
CA ALA A 215 5.85 -14.69 31.27
C ALA A 215 6.26 -13.71 30.14
N PRO A 216 6.57 -12.44 30.44
CA PRO A 216 6.98 -11.44 29.46
C PRO A 216 8.13 -11.90 28.55
N SER A 217 7.80 -12.21 27.29
CA SER A 217 8.80 -12.47 26.25
C SER A 217 9.26 -11.17 25.59
N TRP A 218 10.35 -11.22 24.82
CA TRP A 218 10.90 -10.04 24.13
C TRP A 218 9.88 -9.32 23.21
N GLY A 219 8.93 -10.04 22.61
CA GLY A 219 8.00 -9.47 21.63
C GLY A 219 6.84 -8.62 22.22
N HIS A 220 6.37 -8.93 23.42
CA HIS A 220 5.24 -8.23 24.06
C HIS A 220 5.51 -7.77 25.49
N GLY A 221 6.67 -8.12 26.05
CA GLY A 221 7.03 -7.81 27.44
C GLY A 221 6.89 -6.33 27.80
N PRO A 222 7.34 -5.37 26.98
CA PRO A 222 7.15 -3.94 27.24
C PRO A 222 5.66 -3.55 27.34
N VAL A 223 4.83 -4.03 26.42
CA VAL A 223 3.39 -3.73 26.38
C VAL A 223 2.66 -4.37 27.56
N LEU A 224 2.91 -5.66 27.85
CA LEU A 224 2.34 -6.32 29.03
C LEU A 224 2.73 -5.59 30.32
N HIS A 225 4.01 -5.22 30.46
CA HIS A 225 4.51 -4.50 31.62
C HIS A 225 3.83 -3.14 31.77
N GLU A 226 3.78 -2.33 30.70
CA GLU A 226 3.12 -1.02 30.72
C GLU A 226 1.63 -1.14 31.04
N PHE A 227 0.88 -1.99 30.33
CA PHE A 227 -0.58 -2.11 30.51
C PHE A 227 -0.99 -2.79 31.81
N SER A 228 -0.13 -3.62 32.41
CA SER A 228 -0.38 -4.17 33.75
C SER A 228 -0.09 -3.15 34.85
N ASN A 229 1.07 -2.49 34.78
CA ASN A 229 1.62 -1.71 35.90
C ASN A 229 1.24 -0.22 35.86
N ASN A 230 1.00 0.39 34.68
CA ASN A 230 0.56 1.78 34.57
C ASN A 230 -0.98 1.88 34.66
N PRO A 231 -1.56 2.53 35.69
CA PRO A 231 -3.00 2.71 35.81
C PRO A 231 -3.67 3.38 34.60
N GLN A 232 -2.98 4.33 33.94
CA GLN A 232 -3.52 5.02 32.76
C GLN A 232 -3.68 4.06 31.58
N CYS A 233 -2.76 3.11 31.40
CA CYS A 233 -2.84 2.10 30.35
C CYS A 233 -3.80 0.97 30.70
N ARG A 234 -3.86 0.55 31.97
CA ARG A 234 -4.85 -0.43 32.44
C ARG A 234 -6.29 0.06 32.31
N ASN A 235 -6.55 1.33 32.63
CA ASN A 235 -7.91 1.90 32.57
C ASN A 235 -8.47 2.04 31.14
N ARG A 236 -7.60 2.04 30.12
CA ARG A 236 -7.98 2.08 28.69
C ARG A 236 -7.95 0.72 28.00
N LEU A 237 -7.55 -0.35 28.70
CA LEU A 237 -7.55 -1.72 28.20
C LEU A 237 -8.96 -2.33 28.19
N VAL A 238 -9.31 -2.99 27.10
CA VAL A 238 -10.58 -3.71 26.91
C VAL A 238 -10.26 -5.12 26.45
N LEU A 239 -10.61 -6.13 27.26
CA LEU A 239 -10.47 -7.54 26.88
C LEU A 239 -11.76 -8.01 26.21
N LEU A 240 -11.65 -8.44 24.94
CA LEU A 240 -12.77 -8.90 24.12
C LEU A 240 -12.66 -10.39 23.75
N ASP A 241 -13.80 -10.94 23.36
CA ASP A 241 -13.96 -12.25 22.76
C ASP A 241 -14.62 -12.07 21.36
N ASP A 242 -15.47 -12.99 20.89
CA ASP A 242 -16.25 -12.80 19.64
C ASP A 242 -17.48 -11.93 19.91
N GLN A 243 -17.49 -10.69 19.42
CA GLN A 243 -18.52 -9.70 19.73
C GLN A 243 -18.55 -8.52 18.75
N GLN A 244 -19.62 -7.72 18.79
CA GLN A 244 -19.58 -6.38 18.23
C GLN A 244 -18.68 -5.48 19.10
N VAL A 245 -17.70 -4.83 18.47
CA VAL A 245 -16.71 -3.97 19.14
C VAL A 245 -17.12 -2.51 19.07
N LEU A 246 -17.58 -2.09 17.88
CA LEU A 246 -18.10 -0.77 17.55
C LEU A 246 -19.27 -0.94 16.55
N PRO A 247 -20.15 0.06 16.36
CA PRO A 247 -21.14 0.04 15.28
C PRO A 247 -20.46 -0.29 13.94
N GLY A 248 -20.89 -1.36 13.26
CA GLY A 248 -20.28 -1.83 12.01
C GLY A 248 -18.90 -2.49 12.09
N ILE A 249 -18.36 -2.78 13.29
CA ILE A 249 -17.11 -3.54 13.46
C ILE A 249 -17.29 -4.68 14.49
N GLU A 250 -16.96 -5.90 14.09
CA GLU A 250 -17.02 -7.12 14.91
C GLU A 250 -15.61 -7.73 15.10
N SER A 251 -15.36 -8.32 16.26
CA SER A 251 -14.19 -9.17 16.52
C SER A 251 -14.50 -10.63 16.23
N LEU A 252 -13.54 -11.33 15.62
CA LEU A 252 -13.64 -12.73 15.23
C LEU A 252 -12.35 -13.47 15.62
N TRP A 253 -12.45 -14.45 16.50
CA TRP A 253 -11.32 -15.27 16.91
C TRP A 253 -10.92 -16.24 15.80
N LEU A 254 -9.67 -16.12 15.38
CA LEU A 254 -9.05 -17.03 14.43
C LEU A 254 -8.16 -18.05 15.16
N GLY A 255 -7.34 -17.59 16.11
CA GLY A 255 -6.34 -18.41 16.79
C GLY A 255 -5.28 -18.94 15.84
N GLY A 256 -4.67 -20.06 16.21
CA GLY A 256 -3.68 -20.74 15.38
C GLY A 256 -2.32 -20.06 15.36
N HIS A 257 -2.19 -18.87 14.77
CA HIS A 257 -0.91 -18.15 14.69
C HIS A 257 -0.38 -17.86 16.11
N THR A 258 -1.14 -17.09 16.89
CA THR A 258 -1.08 -17.11 18.36
C THR A 258 -2.36 -17.75 18.90
N PRO A 259 -2.39 -18.20 20.18
CA PRO A 259 -3.58 -18.82 20.73
C PRO A 259 -4.80 -17.87 20.72
N GLY A 260 -4.58 -16.57 20.86
CA GLY A 260 -5.63 -15.56 20.91
C GLY A 260 -5.73 -14.64 19.69
N SER A 261 -5.10 -14.98 18.54
CA SER A 261 -5.18 -14.19 17.30
C SER A 261 -6.62 -13.85 16.92
N MET A 262 -6.91 -12.55 16.84
CA MET A 262 -8.20 -11.98 16.44
C MET A 262 -8.11 -11.37 15.04
N ALA A 263 -9.22 -11.48 14.31
CA ALA A 263 -9.51 -10.68 13.14
C ALA A 263 -10.62 -9.67 13.44
N TYR A 264 -10.72 -8.62 12.62
CA TYR A 264 -11.76 -7.60 12.72
C TYR A 264 -12.56 -7.52 11.42
N VAL A 265 -13.87 -7.73 11.52
CA VAL A 265 -14.81 -7.66 10.39
C VAL A 265 -15.45 -6.28 10.35
N VAL A 266 -15.19 -5.54 9.29
CA VAL A 266 -15.53 -4.12 9.11
C VAL A 266 -16.56 -3.98 8.00
N ASN A 267 -17.66 -3.28 8.27
CA ASN A 267 -18.66 -2.93 7.27
C ASN A 267 -18.15 -1.73 6.43
N THR A 268 -18.03 -1.91 5.12
CA THR A 268 -17.67 -0.86 4.14
C THR A 268 -18.77 -0.72 3.08
N ASP A 269 -18.75 0.37 2.31
CA ASP A 269 -19.71 0.55 1.20
C ASP A 269 -19.56 -0.51 0.09
N HIS A 270 -18.42 -1.21 0.05
CA HIS A 270 -18.13 -2.33 -0.85
C HIS A 270 -18.39 -3.71 -0.20
N GLY A 271 -19.08 -3.76 0.93
CA GLY A 271 -19.38 -4.99 1.67
C GLY A 271 -18.50 -5.18 2.91
N ARG A 272 -18.46 -6.41 3.43
CA ARG A 272 -17.72 -6.73 4.66
C ARG A 272 -16.28 -7.11 4.33
N VAL A 273 -15.34 -6.52 5.07
CA VAL A 273 -13.89 -6.74 4.95
C VAL A 273 -13.36 -7.31 6.25
N VAL A 274 -12.46 -8.28 6.19
CA VAL A 274 -11.85 -8.93 7.35
C VAL A 274 -10.38 -8.58 7.40
N LEU A 275 -9.97 -7.82 8.41
CA LEU A 275 -8.57 -7.59 8.74
C LEU A 275 -8.08 -8.80 9.54
N THR A 276 -7.28 -9.67 8.92
CA THR A 276 -7.08 -11.05 9.44
C THR A 276 -5.99 -11.18 10.48
N GLY A 277 -5.07 -10.22 10.57
CA GLY A 277 -3.79 -10.42 11.24
C GLY A 277 -3.06 -11.67 10.70
N ASP A 278 -2.14 -12.19 11.51
CA ASP A 278 -1.18 -13.19 11.06
C ASP A 278 -1.68 -14.64 11.00
N THR A 279 -2.93 -14.92 11.39
CA THR A 279 -3.55 -16.20 10.99
C THR A 279 -3.67 -16.30 9.46
N VAL A 280 -3.64 -15.16 8.76
CA VAL A 280 -3.39 -15.06 7.31
C VAL A 280 -2.41 -13.89 7.08
N SER A 281 -1.10 -14.13 7.25
CA SER A 281 -0.05 -13.11 7.02
C SER A 281 0.04 -12.69 5.54
N LEU A 282 -0.04 -13.63 4.60
CA LEU A 282 -0.09 -13.38 3.16
C LEU A 282 -1.43 -13.84 2.57
N LEU A 283 -1.91 -13.17 1.50
CA LEU A 283 -3.15 -13.56 0.82
C LEU A 283 -2.99 -14.94 0.16
N ALA A 284 -1.77 -15.27 -0.23
CA ALA A 284 -1.41 -16.60 -0.69
C ALA A 284 -1.67 -17.70 0.37
N ASN A 285 -1.64 -17.42 1.68
CA ASN A 285 -2.04 -18.41 2.70
C ASN A 285 -3.54 -18.76 2.56
N TYR A 286 -4.37 -17.73 2.38
CA TYR A 286 -5.81 -17.90 2.16
C TYR A 286 -6.10 -18.54 0.79
N GLU A 287 -5.56 -18.00 -0.30
CA GLU A 287 -5.77 -18.49 -1.68
C GLU A 287 -5.37 -19.96 -1.84
N ARG A 288 -4.17 -20.35 -1.37
CA ARG A 288 -3.64 -21.72 -1.43
C ARG A 288 -4.20 -22.65 -0.36
N ASN A 289 -5.06 -22.14 0.54
CA ASN A 289 -5.56 -22.86 1.72
C ASN A 289 -4.41 -23.49 2.56
N THR A 290 -3.32 -22.74 2.71
CA THR A 290 -2.07 -23.17 3.36
C THR A 290 -1.77 -22.21 4.51
N PRO A 291 -1.87 -22.65 5.78
CA PRO A 291 -1.51 -21.85 6.95
C PRO A 291 -0.15 -21.14 6.86
N PRO A 292 0.08 -20.06 7.63
CA PRO A 292 1.43 -19.54 7.84
C PRO A 292 2.36 -20.63 8.39
N GLY A 293 3.67 -20.44 8.26
CA GLY A 293 4.67 -21.34 8.83
C GLY A 293 4.92 -21.11 10.32
N VAL A 294 4.71 -19.87 10.78
CA VAL A 294 4.71 -19.50 12.19
C VAL A 294 3.30 -19.69 12.77
N PHE A 295 3.15 -20.61 13.72
CA PHE A 295 1.91 -20.86 14.44
C PHE A 295 2.12 -21.59 15.76
N THR A 296 1.14 -21.49 16.66
CA THR A 296 1.01 -22.29 17.89
C THR A 296 0.09 -23.50 17.73
N SER A 297 -0.88 -23.47 16.81
CA SER A 297 -1.74 -24.62 16.48
C SER A 297 -2.10 -24.67 14.99
N LEU A 298 -1.58 -25.70 14.30
CA LEU A 298 -1.87 -25.92 12.87
C LEU A 298 -3.37 -26.17 12.62
N GLN A 299 -4.01 -26.94 13.51
CA GLN A 299 -5.43 -27.25 13.43
C GLN A 299 -6.28 -25.98 13.57
N GLU A 300 -5.98 -25.10 14.54
CA GLU A 300 -6.69 -23.82 14.68
C GLU A 300 -6.49 -22.93 13.44
N CYS A 301 -5.30 -22.88 12.83
CA CYS A 301 -5.08 -22.16 11.57
C CYS A 301 -5.93 -22.73 10.41
N GLN A 302 -6.02 -24.05 10.27
CA GLN A 302 -6.83 -24.71 9.24
C GLN A 302 -8.33 -24.45 9.44
N ASP A 303 -8.79 -24.50 10.69
CA ASP A 303 -10.18 -24.16 11.04
C ASP A 303 -10.47 -22.67 10.83
N ALA A 304 -9.52 -21.78 11.10
CA ALA A 304 -9.64 -20.35 10.81
C ALA A 304 -9.78 -20.08 9.31
N LEU A 305 -8.94 -20.69 8.46
CA LEU A 305 -9.06 -20.59 7.00
C LEU A 305 -10.43 -21.09 6.50
N LYS A 306 -10.94 -22.19 7.08
CA LYS A 306 -12.28 -22.70 6.80
C LYS A 306 -13.39 -21.73 7.23
N ARG A 307 -13.28 -21.11 8.42
CA ARG A 307 -14.23 -20.07 8.91
C ARG A 307 -14.23 -18.85 7.98
N LEU A 308 -13.05 -18.32 7.64
CA LEU A 308 -12.92 -17.17 6.73
C LEU A 308 -13.53 -17.44 5.35
N ARG A 309 -13.26 -18.62 4.77
CA ARG A 309 -13.86 -19.04 3.48
C ARG A 309 -15.39 -19.18 3.55
N ALA A 310 -15.92 -19.67 4.66
CA ALA A 310 -17.37 -19.80 4.86
C ALA A 310 -18.09 -18.45 5.05
N LEU A 311 -17.39 -17.41 5.53
CA LEU A 311 -17.93 -16.05 5.62
C LEU A 311 -18.09 -15.40 4.23
N GLY A 312 -17.24 -15.75 3.26
CA GLY A 312 -17.29 -15.20 1.90
C GLY A 312 -16.90 -13.72 1.79
N HIS A 313 -16.33 -13.14 2.86
CA HIS A 313 -15.93 -11.74 2.94
C HIS A 313 -14.56 -11.51 2.31
N PHE A 314 -14.27 -10.25 1.95
CA PHE A 314 -12.96 -9.88 1.44
C PHE A 314 -11.94 -9.87 2.58
N VAL A 315 -10.78 -10.51 2.41
CA VAL A 315 -9.74 -10.60 3.46
C VAL A 315 -8.57 -9.66 3.16
N LEU A 316 -8.08 -8.98 4.20
CA LEU A 316 -6.90 -8.11 4.18
C LEU A 316 -5.84 -8.65 5.15
N PRO A 317 -4.83 -9.35 4.63
CA PRO A 317 -3.65 -9.82 5.35
C PRO A 317 -2.79 -8.69 5.91
N SER A 318 -2.21 -8.89 7.09
CA SER A 318 -1.30 -7.96 7.75
C SER A 318 0.02 -7.71 7.01
N HIS A 319 0.48 -8.67 6.19
CA HIS A 319 1.83 -8.63 5.59
C HIS A 319 1.89 -8.77 4.07
N ASP A 320 0.78 -8.91 3.35
CA ASP A 320 0.80 -9.13 1.88
C ASP A 320 1.18 -7.84 1.13
N PRO A 321 2.33 -7.77 0.43
CA PRO A 321 2.74 -6.57 -0.30
C PRO A 321 1.77 -6.18 -1.42
N GLY A 322 0.98 -7.15 -1.91
CA GLY A 322 -0.08 -6.94 -2.88
C GLY A 322 -1.42 -6.50 -2.27
N THR A 323 -1.50 -6.09 -1.00
CA THR A 323 -2.76 -5.61 -0.42
C THR A 323 -3.22 -4.26 -0.99
N LEU A 324 -2.30 -3.29 -1.12
CA LEU A 324 -2.52 -2.07 -1.93
C LEU A 324 -3.01 -2.44 -3.36
N GLY A 325 -2.59 -3.62 -3.82
CA GLY A 325 -2.92 -4.26 -5.09
C GLY A 325 -4.37 -4.57 -5.41
N ARG A 326 -5.27 -4.59 -4.43
CA ARG A 326 -6.46 -5.46 -4.49
C ARG A 326 -7.76 -4.82 -4.04
N TRP A 327 -7.75 -3.53 -3.71
CA TRP A 327 -8.95 -2.79 -3.33
C TRP A 327 -9.38 -1.84 -4.46
N PRO A 328 -10.67 -1.77 -4.84
CA PRO A 328 -11.77 -2.64 -4.38
C PRO A 328 -11.67 -4.08 -4.95
N PRO A 329 -12.35 -5.06 -4.34
CA PRO A 329 -12.39 -6.43 -4.84
C PRO A 329 -12.93 -6.49 -6.28
N LEU A 330 -12.15 -7.12 -7.16
CA LEU A 330 -12.53 -7.35 -8.55
C LEU A 330 -13.32 -8.65 -8.70
N PRO A 331 -14.25 -8.75 -9.67
CA PRO A 331 -14.90 -10.01 -10.02
C PRO A 331 -13.91 -11.16 -10.23
N GLU A 332 -14.33 -12.39 -9.90
CA GLU A 332 -13.50 -13.56 -10.10
C GLU A 332 -13.10 -13.71 -11.57
N GLY A 333 -11.81 -13.86 -11.83
CA GLY A 333 -11.27 -13.95 -13.19
C GLY A 333 -11.01 -12.62 -13.90
N THR A 334 -11.27 -11.45 -13.28
CA THR A 334 -10.86 -10.15 -13.85
C THR A 334 -9.34 -10.13 -14.07
N PRO A 335 -8.85 -9.95 -15.30
CA PRO A 335 -7.43 -9.84 -15.59
C PRO A 335 -6.80 -8.65 -14.87
N ARG A 336 -5.54 -8.82 -14.46
CA ARG A 336 -4.67 -7.72 -14.08
C ARG A 336 -3.64 -7.46 -15.16
N TYR A 337 -3.21 -6.21 -15.24
CA TYR A 337 -2.32 -5.70 -16.26
C TYR A 337 -1.13 -5.00 -15.63
N GLN A 338 -0.02 -5.01 -16.36
CA GLN A 338 1.13 -4.17 -16.13
C GLN A 338 1.06 -3.02 -17.14
N ILE A 339 1.40 -1.81 -16.73
CA ILE A 339 1.56 -0.69 -17.66
C ILE A 339 3.06 -0.46 -17.86
N ARG A 340 3.48 -0.20 -19.10
CA ARG A 340 4.84 0.20 -19.45
C ARG A 340 4.82 1.59 -20.10
N ALA A 341 5.45 2.56 -19.44
CA ALA A 341 5.75 3.86 -20.01
C ALA A 341 6.94 3.75 -20.99
N ILE A 342 6.73 4.07 -22.26
CA ILE A 342 7.78 4.17 -23.28
C ILE A 342 7.92 5.63 -23.67
N LYS A 343 9.09 6.24 -23.41
CA LYS A 343 9.40 7.61 -23.85
C LYS A 343 9.54 7.62 -25.38
N VAL A 344 8.75 8.47 -26.04
CA VAL A 344 8.71 8.67 -27.50
C VAL A 344 9.07 10.11 -27.92
N GLY A 345 9.63 10.88 -26.99
CA GLY A 345 10.14 12.22 -27.20
C GLY A 345 10.22 13.03 -25.91
N GLU A 346 10.69 14.26 -26.02
CA GLU A 346 10.75 15.23 -24.93
C GLU A 346 10.59 16.67 -25.43
N CYS A 347 10.14 17.56 -24.56
CA CYS A 347 10.08 18.99 -24.85
C CYS A 347 10.19 19.83 -23.57
N GLN A 348 10.37 21.14 -23.75
CA GLN A 348 10.36 22.13 -22.67
C GLN A 348 9.08 22.92 -22.77
N VAL A 349 8.19 22.80 -21.79
CA VAL A 349 6.87 23.47 -21.78
C VAL A 349 6.88 24.60 -20.76
N ARG A 350 6.35 25.77 -21.13
CA ARG A 350 6.26 26.92 -20.23
C ARG A 350 5.41 26.59 -19.00
N ASP A 351 5.87 27.02 -17.82
CA ASP A 351 5.19 26.70 -16.56
C ASP A 351 3.79 27.29 -16.45
N TYR A 352 3.51 28.42 -17.12
CA TYR A 352 2.15 28.98 -17.23
C TYR A 352 1.17 28.12 -18.07
N ILE A 353 1.64 27.09 -18.79
CA ILE A 353 0.76 26.04 -19.35
C ILE A 353 0.63 24.89 -18.35
N ALA A 354 1.76 24.46 -17.79
CA ALA A 354 1.81 23.33 -16.86
C ALA A 354 0.95 23.55 -15.61
N PHE A 355 0.83 24.79 -15.13
CA PHE A 355 0.12 25.12 -13.89
C PHE A 355 -0.70 26.41 -14.01
N GLN A 356 -1.98 26.34 -13.64
CA GLN A 356 -2.95 27.45 -13.67
C GLN A 356 -2.55 28.66 -12.80
N ASP A 357 -1.85 28.40 -11.70
CA ASP A 357 -1.38 29.38 -10.73
C ASP A 357 -0.03 30.01 -11.09
N SER A 358 0.63 29.53 -12.16
CA SER A 358 1.91 30.05 -12.61
C SER A 358 1.74 31.15 -13.65
N GLN A 359 2.52 32.22 -13.50
CA GLN A 359 2.76 33.22 -14.53
C GLN A 359 4.21 33.16 -15.05
N SER A 360 5.00 32.16 -14.61
CA SER A 360 6.41 32.09 -14.99
C SER A 360 6.58 31.69 -16.46
N ARG A 361 7.54 32.35 -17.12
CA ARG A 361 8.03 31.98 -18.45
C ARG A 361 9.15 30.94 -18.40
N ASP A 362 9.54 30.47 -17.22
CA ASP A 362 10.41 29.30 -17.09
C ASP A 362 9.76 28.06 -17.72
N THR A 363 10.55 27.01 -17.92
CA THR A 363 10.09 25.78 -18.56
C THR A 363 10.34 24.56 -17.70
N SER A 364 9.33 23.71 -17.65
CA SER A 364 9.44 22.36 -17.13
C SER A 364 9.74 21.36 -18.26
N LEU A 365 10.61 20.38 -17.99
CA LEU A 365 10.80 19.24 -18.86
C LEU A 365 9.55 18.35 -18.87
N PHE A 366 9.07 18.04 -20.07
CA PHE A 366 7.99 17.10 -20.36
C PHE A 366 8.57 15.94 -21.17
N TYR A 367 8.16 14.72 -20.83
CA TYR A 367 8.35 13.54 -21.68
C TYR A 367 7.05 13.21 -22.40
N LEU A 368 7.15 12.80 -23.66
CA LEU A 368 6.03 12.25 -24.40
C LEU A 368 6.07 10.74 -24.23
N TYR A 369 4.94 10.15 -23.84
CA TYR A 369 4.85 8.72 -23.55
C TYR A 369 3.87 8.01 -24.47
N VAL A 370 4.21 6.77 -24.79
CA VAL A 370 3.28 5.74 -25.25
C VAL A 370 3.16 4.73 -24.13
N TRP A 371 1.95 4.49 -23.65
CA TRP A 371 1.71 3.58 -22.52
C TRP A 371 1.24 2.24 -23.05
N VAL A 372 1.97 1.16 -22.74
CA VAL A 372 1.59 -0.18 -23.17
C VAL A 372 0.95 -0.92 -22.01
N ILE A 373 -0.28 -1.39 -22.19
CA ILE A 373 -0.99 -2.21 -21.22
C ILE A 373 -0.78 -3.68 -21.59
N GLU A 374 0.01 -4.38 -20.78
CA GLU A 374 0.43 -5.77 -20.96
C GLU A 374 -0.29 -6.68 -19.96
N GLY A 375 -1.15 -7.57 -20.44
CA GLY A 375 -1.89 -8.52 -19.59
C GLY A 375 -3.12 -9.11 -20.29
N GLY A 376 -3.83 -9.99 -19.57
CA GLY A 376 -5.06 -10.62 -20.07
C GLY A 376 -4.90 -11.28 -21.45
N LYS A 377 -5.87 -11.03 -22.35
CA LYS A 377 -5.88 -11.52 -23.75
C LYS A 377 -5.60 -10.43 -24.79
N SER A 378 -5.45 -9.17 -24.38
CA SER A 378 -5.33 -8.01 -25.28
C SER A 378 -4.09 -7.20 -24.94
N LEU A 379 -3.23 -7.00 -25.94
CA LEU A 379 -2.17 -6.01 -25.90
C LEU A 379 -2.77 -4.67 -26.35
N MET A 380 -2.66 -3.64 -25.52
CA MET A 380 -3.27 -2.34 -25.78
C MET A 380 -2.25 -1.24 -25.60
N VAL A 381 -2.45 -0.14 -26.32
CA VAL A 381 -1.65 1.08 -26.24
C VAL A 381 -2.57 2.22 -25.83
N VAL A 382 -2.12 3.07 -24.90
CA VAL A 382 -2.74 4.36 -24.60
C VAL A 382 -1.84 5.46 -25.12
N ASP A 383 -2.41 6.33 -25.95
CA ASP A 383 -1.76 7.40 -26.70
C ASP A 383 -0.60 6.92 -27.60
N THR A 384 -0.26 7.70 -28.63
CA THR A 384 0.62 7.20 -29.72
C THR A 384 1.83 8.07 -30.03
N GLY A 385 2.02 9.22 -29.39
CA GLY A 385 3.11 10.16 -29.68
C GLY A 385 2.91 10.94 -31.00
N PRO A 386 3.64 12.06 -31.20
CA PRO A 386 3.56 12.82 -32.44
C PRO A 386 4.31 12.12 -33.56
N LYS A 387 3.65 11.90 -34.70
CA LYS A 387 4.27 11.41 -35.95
C LYS A 387 4.96 12.51 -36.72
N TYR A 388 4.49 13.74 -36.56
CA TYR A 388 4.95 14.93 -37.26
C TYR A 388 5.55 15.98 -36.31
N PRO A 389 6.63 15.66 -35.56
CA PRO A 389 7.14 16.52 -34.48
C PRO A 389 7.55 17.92 -34.95
N ALA A 390 8.02 18.07 -36.19
CA ALA A 390 8.35 19.38 -36.77
C ALA A 390 7.12 20.25 -37.06
N GLU A 391 5.96 19.66 -37.34
CA GLU A 391 4.70 20.38 -37.54
C GLU A 391 4.05 20.74 -36.22
N PHE A 392 3.97 19.76 -35.31
CA PHE A 392 3.55 19.95 -33.93
C PHE A 392 4.34 21.07 -33.25
N SER A 393 5.67 21.09 -33.42
CA SER A 393 6.54 22.15 -32.88
C SER A 393 6.27 23.53 -33.46
N ARG A 394 5.78 23.64 -34.71
CA ARG A 394 5.38 24.94 -35.29
C ARG A 394 4.07 25.43 -34.68
N GLY A 395 3.09 24.55 -34.50
CA GLY A 395 1.81 24.90 -33.87
C GLY A 395 1.94 25.27 -32.39
N THR A 396 2.87 24.66 -31.68
CA THR A 396 3.06 24.81 -30.22
C THR A 396 4.18 25.79 -29.82
N ALA A 397 4.89 26.40 -30.77
CA ALA A 397 6.09 27.22 -30.55
C ALA A 397 5.94 28.37 -29.54
N ALA A 398 4.73 28.89 -29.34
CA ALA A 398 4.44 29.92 -28.36
C ALA A 398 4.69 29.47 -26.90
N TYR A 399 4.47 28.19 -26.59
CA TYR A 399 4.57 27.63 -25.25
C TYR A 399 5.47 26.39 -25.12
N ILE A 400 5.96 25.85 -26.24
CA ILE A 400 7.00 24.81 -26.28
C ILE A 400 8.26 25.37 -26.96
N PRO A 401 9.05 26.25 -26.28
CA PRO A 401 10.26 26.81 -26.86
C PRO A 401 11.29 25.71 -27.22
N GLY A 402 11.77 25.76 -28.47
CA GLY A 402 12.69 24.74 -29.00
C GLY A 402 12.00 23.49 -29.57
N GLY A 403 10.67 23.36 -29.40
CA GLY A 403 9.87 22.28 -29.97
C GLY A 403 10.06 20.92 -29.28
N VAL A 404 9.46 19.90 -29.92
CA VAL A 404 9.60 18.49 -29.53
C VAL A 404 10.86 17.90 -30.14
N LYS A 405 11.68 17.28 -29.29
CA LYS A 405 12.80 16.43 -29.69
C LYS A 405 12.33 14.99 -29.69
N GLN A 406 12.56 14.30 -30.81
CA GLN A 406 12.26 12.89 -30.99
C GLN A 406 13.34 12.28 -31.89
N ALA A 407 14.08 11.31 -31.37
CA ALA A 407 15.03 10.52 -32.14
C ALA A 407 14.31 9.52 -33.06
N PRO A 408 14.94 9.03 -34.15
CA PRO A 408 14.32 8.02 -35.03
C PRO A 408 13.88 6.74 -34.28
N GLU A 409 14.59 6.34 -33.24
CA GLU A 409 14.26 5.20 -32.37
C GLU A 409 13.19 5.49 -31.31
N GLU A 410 12.87 6.77 -31.05
CA GLU A 410 11.78 7.20 -30.18
C GLU A 410 10.44 7.27 -30.94
N ARG A 411 10.43 7.15 -32.26
CA ARG A 411 9.21 7.00 -33.05
C ARG A 411 8.45 5.76 -32.63
N THR A 412 7.14 5.87 -32.47
CA THR A 412 6.33 4.85 -31.79
C THR A 412 6.45 3.42 -32.34
N PRO A 413 6.40 3.17 -33.66
CA PRO A 413 6.58 1.82 -34.20
C PRO A 413 7.99 1.24 -33.97
N GLU A 414 9.02 2.09 -33.96
CA GLU A 414 10.41 1.72 -33.70
C GLU A 414 10.62 1.48 -32.19
N ALA A 415 10.11 2.36 -31.34
CA ALA A 415 10.17 2.29 -29.89
C ALA A 415 9.48 1.02 -29.36
N LEU A 416 8.26 0.71 -29.83
CA LEU A 416 7.54 -0.52 -29.47
C LEU A 416 8.37 -1.76 -29.82
N ARG A 417 8.94 -1.84 -31.03
CA ARG A 417 9.77 -2.98 -31.45
C ARG A 417 11.04 -3.13 -30.62
N ARG A 418 11.67 -2.03 -30.19
CA ARG A 418 12.82 -2.05 -29.26
C ARG A 418 12.45 -2.61 -27.88
N HIS A 419 11.19 -2.46 -27.46
CA HIS A 419 10.64 -3.08 -26.26
C HIS A 419 10.03 -4.48 -26.50
N GLY A 420 10.30 -5.11 -27.66
CA GLY A 420 9.82 -6.45 -27.99
C GLY A 420 8.34 -6.52 -28.38
N ILE A 421 7.72 -5.38 -28.65
CA ILE A 421 6.30 -5.24 -28.97
C ILE A 421 6.11 -5.04 -30.46
N ASP A 422 5.30 -5.90 -31.06
CA ASP A 422 4.93 -5.83 -32.47
C ASP A 422 3.62 -5.02 -32.63
N PRO A 423 3.62 -3.87 -33.34
CA PRO A 423 2.41 -3.06 -33.57
C PRO A 423 1.24 -3.86 -34.18
N ASP A 424 1.51 -4.90 -34.99
CA ASP A 424 0.49 -5.76 -35.59
C ASP A 424 -0.27 -6.63 -34.57
N ARG A 425 0.22 -6.71 -33.33
CA ARG A 425 -0.41 -7.45 -32.22
C ARG A 425 -1.25 -6.56 -31.30
N VAL A 426 -1.21 -5.24 -31.45
CA VAL A 426 -2.00 -4.30 -30.65
C VAL A 426 -3.47 -4.42 -31.07
N SER A 427 -4.35 -4.71 -30.11
CA SER A 427 -5.80 -4.86 -30.36
C SER A 427 -6.58 -3.57 -30.15
N HIS A 428 -6.08 -2.65 -29.31
CA HIS A 428 -6.69 -1.35 -29.07
C HIS A 428 -5.63 -0.25 -28.96
N VAL A 429 -5.89 0.87 -29.61
CA VAL A 429 -5.24 2.16 -29.36
C VAL A 429 -6.30 3.01 -28.67
N ILE A 430 -6.13 3.26 -27.38
CA ILE A 430 -7.02 4.09 -26.57
C ILE A 430 -6.40 5.49 -26.54
N VAL A 431 -7.16 6.51 -26.92
CA VAL A 431 -6.64 7.89 -26.90
C VAL A 431 -7.30 8.67 -25.78
N THR A 432 -6.50 9.40 -25.00
CA THR A 432 -7.00 10.21 -23.88
C THR A 432 -7.77 11.43 -24.38
N HIS A 433 -7.36 11.99 -25.51
CA HIS A 433 -8.06 13.03 -26.28
C HIS A 433 -7.52 13.08 -27.73
N LEU A 434 -8.00 14.00 -28.57
CA LEU A 434 -7.65 14.07 -30.01
C LEU A 434 -6.73 15.25 -30.37
N HIS A 435 -5.66 15.47 -29.61
CA HIS A 435 -4.49 16.21 -30.13
C HIS A 435 -3.54 15.27 -30.90
N PRO A 436 -2.79 15.77 -31.90
CA PRO A 436 -2.00 14.95 -32.82
C PRO A 436 -1.04 13.98 -32.12
N ASP A 437 -0.38 14.43 -31.05
CA ASP A 437 0.54 13.64 -30.23
C ASP A 437 -0.10 12.48 -29.44
N HIS A 438 -1.43 12.36 -29.44
CA HIS A 438 -2.14 11.25 -28.82
C HIS A 438 -2.61 10.20 -29.84
N TYR A 439 -2.90 10.58 -31.09
CA TYR A 439 -3.50 9.66 -32.09
C TYR A 439 -2.75 9.51 -33.43
N ASP A 440 -1.77 10.37 -33.74
CA ASP A 440 -1.17 10.50 -35.09
C ASP A 440 -0.65 9.18 -35.68
N TYR A 441 -0.12 8.29 -34.85
CA TYR A 441 0.44 6.99 -35.27
C TYR A 441 -0.61 5.87 -35.38
N PHE A 442 -1.92 6.15 -35.29
CA PHE A 442 -2.96 5.11 -35.38
C PHE A 442 -2.86 4.26 -36.67
N ASP A 443 -2.36 4.81 -37.77
CA ASP A 443 -2.15 4.07 -39.02
C ASP A 443 -1.07 2.99 -38.96
N ALA A 444 -0.17 3.04 -37.95
CA ALA A 444 0.83 2.02 -37.70
C ALA A 444 0.29 0.77 -36.98
N PHE A 445 -1.01 0.73 -36.63
CA PHE A 445 -1.64 -0.38 -35.90
C PHE A 445 -2.74 -1.06 -36.73
N PRO A 446 -2.37 -1.90 -37.73
CA PRO A 446 -3.29 -2.37 -38.78
C PRO A 446 -4.43 -3.28 -38.29
N ARG A 447 -4.36 -3.79 -37.05
CA ARG A 447 -5.41 -4.59 -36.41
C ARG A 447 -6.12 -3.91 -35.25
N ALA A 448 -5.61 -2.78 -34.76
CA ALA A 448 -6.16 -2.13 -33.57
C ALA A 448 -7.51 -1.46 -33.86
N ARG A 449 -8.32 -1.33 -32.81
CA ARG A 449 -9.45 -0.40 -32.76
C ARG A 449 -9.01 0.91 -32.11
N LEU A 450 -9.39 2.04 -32.70
CA LEU A 450 -9.26 3.37 -32.10
C LEU A 450 -10.40 3.55 -31.09
N VAL A 451 -10.07 3.59 -29.80
CA VAL A 451 -11.00 3.80 -28.71
C VAL A 451 -10.90 5.26 -28.28
N VAL A 452 -11.98 6.02 -28.49
CA VAL A 452 -12.00 7.48 -28.28
C VAL A 452 -13.32 7.89 -27.64
N ASN A 453 -13.28 8.87 -26.74
CA ASN A 453 -14.50 9.43 -26.17
C ASN A 453 -15.40 9.99 -27.28
N ARG A 454 -16.70 9.75 -27.21
CA ARG A 454 -17.67 10.21 -28.21
C ARG A 454 -17.69 11.74 -28.34
N THR A 455 -17.74 12.46 -27.22
CA THR A 455 -17.73 13.93 -27.20
C THR A 455 -16.47 14.47 -27.87
N GLU A 456 -15.32 13.85 -27.62
CA GLU A 456 -14.04 14.21 -28.25
C GLU A 456 -14.05 13.99 -29.77
N TYR A 457 -14.53 12.83 -30.22
CA TYR A 457 -14.60 12.52 -31.65
C TYR A 457 -15.58 13.43 -32.38
N GLU A 458 -16.75 13.70 -31.80
CA GLU A 458 -17.77 14.55 -32.41
C GLU A 458 -17.31 16.01 -32.54
N SER A 459 -16.50 16.53 -31.60
CA SER A 459 -15.89 17.87 -31.71
C SER A 459 -14.69 17.95 -32.67
N THR A 460 -13.90 16.87 -32.80
CA THR A 460 -12.55 16.96 -33.38
C THR A 460 -12.36 16.17 -34.68
N ARG A 461 -13.30 15.31 -35.09
CA ARG A 461 -13.17 14.43 -36.28
C ARG A 461 -12.77 15.14 -37.59
N GLU A 462 -13.22 16.38 -37.81
CA GLU A 462 -12.91 17.14 -39.03
C GLU A 462 -11.44 17.63 -39.04
N GLN A 463 -10.77 17.65 -37.88
CA GLN A 463 -9.38 18.07 -37.70
C GLN A 463 -8.38 16.91 -37.75
N LEU A 464 -8.85 15.65 -37.67
CA LEU A 464 -8.00 14.45 -37.68
C LEU A 464 -7.02 14.42 -38.87
N ALA A 465 -5.82 13.91 -38.62
CA ALA A 465 -4.77 13.74 -39.62
C ALA A 465 -5.25 12.94 -40.86
N PRO A 466 -4.81 13.28 -42.08
CA PRO A 466 -5.26 12.63 -43.32
C PRO A 466 -5.08 11.10 -43.32
N ASP A 467 -3.97 10.60 -42.78
CA ASP A 467 -3.68 9.16 -42.72
C ASP A 467 -4.71 8.43 -41.85
N VAL A 468 -5.04 9.00 -40.69
CA VAL A 468 -5.99 8.45 -39.73
C VAL A 468 -7.41 8.47 -40.31
N LYS A 469 -7.80 9.57 -40.97
CA LYS A 469 -9.04 9.63 -41.77
C LYS A 469 -9.08 8.56 -42.85
N GLN A 470 -7.97 8.31 -43.55
CA GLN A 470 -7.89 7.26 -44.58
C GLN A 470 -8.04 5.86 -43.98
N VAL A 471 -7.47 5.59 -42.80
CA VAL A 471 -7.65 4.31 -42.09
C VAL A 471 -9.11 4.13 -41.68
N LEU A 472 -9.73 5.14 -41.06
CA LEU A 472 -11.14 5.05 -40.63
C LEU A 472 -12.11 4.95 -41.82
N ALA A 473 -11.81 5.56 -42.96
CA ALA A 473 -12.59 5.39 -44.19
C ALA A 473 -12.47 3.97 -44.79
N ARG A 474 -11.32 3.31 -44.63
CA ARG A 474 -11.08 1.92 -45.09
C ARG A 474 -11.56 0.86 -44.09
N ARG A 475 -11.55 1.18 -42.79
CA ARG A 475 -11.93 0.31 -41.66
C ARG A 475 -12.87 1.05 -40.70
N PRO A 476 -14.14 1.32 -41.06
CA PRO A 476 -15.06 2.04 -40.19
C PRO A 476 -15.33 1.33 -38.85
N ASP A 477 -15.22 0.00 -38.83
CA ASP A 477 -15.31 -0.89 -37.66
C ASP A 477 -14.13 -0.75 -36.67
N ALA A 478 -13.02 -0.16 -37.12
CA ALA A 478 -11.89 0.15 -36.26
C ALA A 478 -12.21 1.27 -35.26
N LEU A 479 -13.21 2.11 -35.50
CA LEU A 479 -13.62 3.12 -34.53
C LEU A 479 -14.50 2.49 -33.42
N ARG A 480 -14.16 2.75 -32.16
CA ARG A 480 -15.03 2.51 -30.99
C ARG A 480 -15.21 3.83 -30.24
N LEU A 481 -16.37 4.45 -30.42
CA LEU A 481 -16.78 5.60 -29.62
C LEU A 481 -17.25 5.12 -28.26
N VAL A 482 -16.73 5.73 -27.19
CA VAL A 482 -16.97 5.33 -25.80
C VAL A 482 -17.34 6.51 -24.91
N GLU A 483 -17.83 6.21 -23.71
CA GLU A 483 -17.99 7.16 -22.61
C GLU A 483 -17.33 6.58 -21.34
N ASP A 484 -18.09 6.42 -20.25
CA ASP A 484 -17.68 5.72 -19.03
C ASP A 484 -18.01 4.22 -19.17
N GLU A 485 -17.13 3.44 -19.82
CA GLU A 485 -17.36 2.01 -20.13
C GLU A 485 -16.10 1.14 -20.07
N GLU A 486 -16.29 -0.16 -19.81
CA GLU A 486 -15.21 -1.13 -19.83
C GLU A 486 -14.86 -1.53 -21.28
N ILE A 487 -13.59 -1.37 -21.64
CA ILE A 487 -13.07 -1.65 -22.98
C ILE A 487 -12.82 -3.14 -23.14
N VAL A 488 -12.13 -3.72 -22.17
CA VAL A 488 -11.92 -5.15 -21.93
C VAL A 488 -11.91 -5.38 -20.41
N PRO A 489 -12.21 -6.59 -19.89
CA PRO A 489 -12.23 -6.85 -18.46
C PRO A 489 -10.98 -6.33 -17.73
N GLY A 490 -11.16 -5.38 -16.81
CA GLY A 490 -10.09 -4.73 -16.07
C GLY A 490 -9.45 -3.48 -16.73
N VAL A 491 -9.96 -2.98 -17.86
CA VAL A 491 -9.55 -1.70 -18.46
C VAL A 491 -10.78 -0.88 -18.89
N ARG A 492 -10.93 0.31 -18.32
CA ARG A 492 -12.12 1.18 -18.45
C ARG A 492 -11.73 2.60 -18.81
N THR A 493 -12.48 3.23 -19.72
CA THR A 493 -12.39 4.67 -19.94
C THR A 493 -13.24 5.42 -18.93
N VAL A 494 -12.74 6.57 -18.46
CA VAL A 494 -13.40 7.43 -17.49
C VAL A 494 -13.42 8.85 -18.06
N PRO A 495 -14.58 9.42 -18.42
CA PRO A 495 -14.70 10.82 -18.83
C PRO A 495 -14.24 11.75 -17.70
N LEU A 496 -13.36 12.70 -18.03
CA LEU A 496 -12.76 13.66 -17.11
C LEU A 496 -13.03 15.12 -17.51
N GLY A 497 -13.00 15.43 -18.82
CA GLY A 497 -13.10 16.79 -19.33
C GLY A 497 -11.84 17.62 -19.03
N CYS A 498 -12.01 18.89 -18.65
CA CYS A 498 -10.94 19.86 -18.31
C CYS A 498 -10.05 20.34 -19.48
N HIS A 499 -9.24 19.47 -20.08
CA HIS A 499 -8.25 19.86 -21.11
C HIS A 499 -8.93 20.04 -22.46
N THR A 500 -9.68 19.02 -22.88
CA THR A 500 -10.75 19.11 -23.89
C THR A 500 -12.07 18.71 -23.25
N SER A 501 -13.21 19.00 -23.91
CA SER A 501 -14.53 18.59 -23.40
C SER A 501 -14.72 17.07 -23.37
N GLY A 502 -14.03 16.32 -24.23
CA GLY A 502 -14.08 14.86 -24.29
C GLY A 502 -12.86 14.15 -23.71
N SER A 503 -11.95 14.87 -23.03
CA SER A 503 -10.77 14.27 -22.40
C SER A 503 -11.17 13.17 -21.41
N GLN A 504 -10.49 12.02 -21.50
CA GLN A 504 -10.77 10.83 -20.72
C GLN A 504 -9.49 10.22 -20.13
N GLY A 505 -9.61 9.69 -18.91
CA GLY A 505 -8.58 8.84 -18.30
C GLY A 505 -8.79 7.38 -18.66
N VAL A 506 -7.74 6.58 -18.56
CA VAL A 506 -7.79 5.11 -18.70
C VAL A 506 -7.48 4.48 -17.35
N LEU A 507 -8.51 3.89 -16.73
CA LEU A 507 -8.39 3.12 -15.50
C LEU A 507 -8.02 1.68 -15.85
N VAL A 508 -6.93 1.20 -15.27
CA VAL A 508 -6.34 -0.12 -15.51
C VAL A 508 -6.24 -0.87 -14.19
N GLN A 509 -6.79 -2.08 -14.13
CA GLN A 509 -6.65 -2.95 -12.98
C GLN A 509 -5.28 -3.61 -12.98
N THR A 510 -4.44 -3.28 -12.01
CA THR A 510 -3.05 -3.76 -11.92
C THR A 510 -2.83 -4.63 -10.68
N TRP A 511 -1.59 -5.06 -10.42
CA TRP A 511 -1.24 -5.73 -9.17
C TRP A 511 -0.94 -4.78 -8.00
N ILE A 512 -0.95 -3.45 -8.21
CA ILE A 512 -0.81 -2.42 -7.16
C ILE A 512 -2.10 -1.59 -6.95
N GLY A 513 -3.22 -2.05 -7.51
CA GLY A 513 -4.53 -1.43 -7.41
C GLY A 513 -5.02 -0.96 -8.79
N PRO A 514 -6.17 -0.26 -8.85
CA PRO A 514 -6.55 0.47 -10.04
C PRO A 514 -5.58 1.64 -10.26
N VAL A 515 -4.98 1.72 -11.45
CA VAL A 515 -4.09 2.81 -11.87
C VAL A 515 -4.81 3.65 -12.93
N MET A 516 -4.79 4.97 -12.80
CA MET A 516 -5.32 5.89 -13.81
C MET A 516 -4.18 6.48 -14.65
N LEU A 517 -4.19 6.21 -15.96
CA LEU A 517 -3.48 7.06 -16.92
C LEU A 517 -4.37 8.28 -17.17
N THR A 518 -3.95 9.46 -16.73
CA THR A 518 -4.83 10.64 -16.64
C THR A 518 -5.06 11.36 -17.96
N GLY A 519 -4.16 11.18 -18.93
CA GLY A 519 -4.02 12.11 -20.04
C GLY A 519 -3.70 13.54 -19.56
N ASP A 520 -3.82 14.48 -20.48
CA ASP A 520 -3.45 15.89 -20.29
C ASP A 520 -4.26 16.65 -19.25
N VAL A 521 -5.34 16.05 -18.72
CA VAL A 521 -6.04 16.51 -17.51
C VAL A 521 -5.05 16.72 -16.35
N VAL A 522 -3.96 15.94 -16.32
CA VAL A 522 -2.87 16.06 -15.35
C VAL A 522 -1.53 15.86 -16.07
N TYR A 523 -0.83 16.96 -16.37
CA TYR A 523 0.50 16.91 -17.01
C TYR A 523 1.59 16.34 -16.09
N LYS A 524 1.54 16.66 -14.79
CA LYS A 524 2.58 16.36 -13.79
C LYS A 524 2.03 15.88 -12.45
N TYR A 525 2.83 15.16 -11.68
CA TYR A 525 2.48 14.75 -10.31
C TYR A 525 2.19 15.96 -9.44
N ALA A 526 2.95 17.04 -9.62
CA ALA A 526 2.72 18.33 -8.95
C ALA A 526 1.33 18.95 -9.22
N ASN A 527 0.63 18.56 -10.30
CA ASN A 527 -0.76 18.99 -10.52
C ASN A 527 -1.70 18.25 -9.56
N ILE A 528 -1.70 16.91 -9.60
CA ILE A 528 -2.65 16.06 -8.85
C ILE A 528 -2.37 16.02 -7.34
N GLU A 529 -1.09 16.02 -6.95
CA GLU A 529 -0.64 15.99 -5.55
C GLU A 529 -0.71 17.36 -4.86
N GLY A 530 -0.49 18.44 -5.61
CA GLY A 530 -0.55 19.82 -5.09
C GLY A 530 -1.92 20.49 -5.21
N ASP A 531 -2.92 19.84 -5.81
CA ASP A 531 -4.17 20.44 -6.30
C ASP A 531 -3.95 21.70 -7.16
N ARG A 532 -2.97 21.64 -8.05
CA ARG A 532 -2.59 22.71 -8.98
C ARG A 532 -3.08 22.34 -10.37
N PRO A 533 -4.30 22.74 -10.79
CA PRO A 533 -4.81 22.36 -12.12
C PRO A 533 -3.88 22.86 -13.23
N ILE A 534 -3.93 22.20 -14.38
CA ILE A 534 -3.31 22.70 -15.62
C ILE A 534 -3.94 24.05 -16.00
N ASN A 535 -3.25 24.87 -16.81
CA ASN A 535 -3.86 26.11 -17.29
C ASN A 535 -4.97 25.80 -18.30
N SER A 536 -6.21 26.12 -17.92
CA SER A 536 -7.43 25.82 -18.68
C SER A 536 -8.39 27.01 -18.64
N PRO A 537 -9.19 27.25 -19.69
CA PRO A 537 -10.28 28.22 -19.62
C PRO A 537 -11.35 27.87 -18.55
N ASN A 538 -11.37 26.64 -18.05
CA ASN A 538 -12.23 26.22 -16.93
C ASN A 538 -11.42 25.46 -15.86
N PRO A 539 -10.69 26.16 -14.97
CA PRO A 539 -9.86 25.51 -13.96
C PRO A 539 -10.67 24.77 -12.89
N ASN A 540 -11.95 25.10 -12.71
CA ASN A 540 -12.83 24.37 -11.78
C ASN A 540 -13.12 22.97 -12.31
N ALA A 541 -13.44 22.82 -13.60
CA ALA A 541 -13.57 21.49 -14.22
C ALA A 541 -12.27 20.66 -14.09
N CYS A 542 -11.09 21.29 -14.10
CA CYS A 542 -9.83 20.62 -13.83
C CYS A 542 -9.67 20.17 -12.38
N ARG A 543 -10.12 20.96 -11.40
CA ARG A 543 -10.17 20.52 -9.99
C ARG A 543 -11.17 19.39 -9.78
N ASP A 544 -12.34 19.47 -10.41
CA ASP A 544 -13.36 18.42 -10.35
C ASP A 544 -12.86 17.11 -10.97
N ALA A 545 -12.16 17.18 -12.11
CA ALA A 545 -11.54 16.03 -12.74
C ALA A 545 -10.42 15.43 -11.87
N MET A 546 -9.55 16.25 -11.28
CA MET A 546 -8.53 15.81 -10.32
C MET A 546 -9.14 15.19 -9.05
N ALA A 547 -10.24 15.74 -8.54
CA ALA A 547 -10.98 15.18 -7.42
C ALA A 547 -11.61 13.82 -7.79
N LYS A 548 -12.20 13.70 -8.99
CA LYS A 548 -12.72 12.43 -9.53
C LYS A 548 -11.61 11.38 -9.66
N ILE A 549 -10.41 11.76 -10.14
CA ILE A 549 -9.24 10.86 -10.20
C ILE A 549 -8.88 10.36 -8.80
N ARG A 550 -8.67 11.26 -7.83
CA ARG A 550 -8.31 10.91 -6.43
C ARG A 550 -9.38 10.10 -5.69
N ALA A 551 -10.64 10.18 -6.13
CA ALA A 551 -11.73 9.36 -5.59
C ALA A 551 -11.82 7.96 -6.22
N LEU A 552 -11.20 7.74 -7.39
CA LEU A 552 -11.26 6.48 -8.13
C LEU A 552 -9.98 5.63 -8.00
N VAL A 553 -8.82 6.25 -7.77
CA VAL A 553 -7.52 5.57 -7.69
C VAL A 553 -6.61 6.16 -6.63
N ASP A 554 -5.83 5.30 -5.97
CA ASP A 554 -4.67 5.70 -5.17
C ASP A 554 -3.44 6.04 -6.04
N VAL A 555 -3.37 5.50 -7.26
CA VAL A 555 -2.25 5.68 -8.20
C VAL A 555 -2.75 6.36 -9.48
N ALA A 556 -2.59 7.67 -9.55
CA ALA A 556 -2.72 8.45 -10.77
C ALA A 556 -1.33 8.67 -11.41
N VAL A 557 -1.22 8.40 -12.71
CA VAL A 557 0.02 8.58 -13.48
C VAL A 557 -0.21 9.70 -14.51
N PRO A 558 0.51 10.82 -14.40
CA PRO A 558 0.36 12.01 -15.24
C PRO A 558 0.92 11.79 -16.65
N ALA A 559 0.41 12.55 -17.62
CA ALA A 559 0.72 12.34 -19.04
C ALA A 559 2.17 12.63 -19.45
N HIS A 560 2.89 13.51 -18.74
CA HIS A 560 4.18 14.02 -19.24
C HIS A 560 5.30 14.15 -18.20
N ASP A 561 5.12 13.72 -16.96
CA ASP A 561 6.13 13.96 -15.93
C ASP A 561 7.33 13.00 -16.05
N PRO A 562 8.58 13.48 -16.24
CA PRO A 562 9.77 12.62 -16.24
C PRO A 562 9.93 11.83 -14.93
N LEU A 563 9.41 12.37 -13.82
CA LEU A 563 9.34 11.74 -12.50
C LEU A 563 8.62 10.36 -12.54
N THR A 564 7.83 10.08 -13.57
CA THR A 564 7.27 8.74 -13.83
C THR A 564 8.36 7.69 -13.99
N MET A 565 9.47 7.99 -14.68
CA MET A 565 10.58 7.03 -14.85
C MET A 565 11.39 6.82 -13.56
N GLU A 566 11.33 7.77 -12.63
CA GLU A 566 12.00 7.70 -11.33
C GLU A 566 11.14 6.92 -10.31
N ARG A 567 9.84 7.21 -10.26
CA ARG A 567 8.86 6.50 -9.41
C ARG A 567 8.62 5.06 -9.85
N TRP A 568 8.75 4.79 -11.15
CA TRP A 568 8.50 3.48 -11.76
C TRP A 568 9.75 3.02 -12.55
N PRO A 569 10.73 2.41 -11.87
CA PRO A 569 11.97 1.97 -12.50
C PRO A 569 11.73 1.11 -13.75
N GLY A 570 12.41 1.44 -14.85
CA GLY A 570 12.21 0.79 -16.15
C GLY A 570 10.87 1.13 -16.83
N GLY A 571 10.14 2.13 -16.34
CA GLY A 571 8.82 2.53 -16.83
C GLY A 571 7.69 1.56 -16.46
N VAL A 572 7.92 0.61 -15.54
CA VAL A 572 6.96 -0.46 -15.22
C VAL A 572 6.08 -0.07 -14.04
N ILE A 573 4.79 0.11 -14.30
CA ILE A 573 3.77 0.47 -13.29
C ILE A 573 2.86 -0.74 -13.06
N GLY A 574 2.64 -1.08 -11.79
CA GLY A 574 1.65 -2.07 -11.37
C GLY A 574 1.89 -3.51 -11.81
N GLY A 575 3.13 -3.86 -12.17
CA GLY A 575 3.52 -5.21 -12.57
C GLY A 575 3.30 -6.27 -11.49
N LYS A 576 3.22 -7.54 -11.92
CA LYS A 576 3.05 -8.67 -10.99
C LYS A 576 4.26 -8.79 -10.05
N PRO A 577 4.07 -8.91 -8.72
CA PRO A 577 5.18 -9.14 -7.78
C PRO A 577 6.04 -10.35 -8.17
N GLY A 578 7.36 -10.19 -8.09
CA GLY A 578 8.34 -11.25 -8.36
C GLY A 578 8.54 -11.60 -9.84
N LYS A 579 8.48 -10.60 -10.75
CA LYS A 579 8.84 -10.73 -12.18
C LYS A 579 9.92 -9.75 -12.59
#